data_AF-A0A2H0L487-F1
#
_entry.id   AF-A0A2H0L487-F1
#
_cell.length_a   1.000
_cell.length_b   1.000
_cell.length_c   1.000
_cell.angle_alpha   90.00
_cell.angle_beta   90.00
_cell.angle_gamma   90.00
#
_symmetry.space_group_name_H-M   'P 1'
#
loop_
_entity.id
_entity.type
_entity.pdbx_description
1 polymer ?
#
loop_
_entity_poly.entity_id
_entity_poly.type
_entity_poly.pdbx_seq_one_letter_code
_entity_poly.pdbx_strand_id
1 'polypeptide(L)'
;MVIQQYQDPQVGKWLKLGYWYAEHKTIIIKIIIGLLITINIGFWGNTFFNIYKITQSNQYQEQMFLDLVENRIPVEQLHQEIKPEEIEISQITIVPNAAAKTSIIKSADIVDAIAYAENLNDDWIAEIEYTFSANNSKTISRTAQLLPKEQTALIGLGLSGPIIQSQADIDFKVSWTRAKQKDKKLIERAQYAKSSLKATVASIQPLNGYTDVRVAIENQGAYDLASSDVIIILKRMDSAYAVSMYQTSGISAENDLEINMRYHHSLPSGMEAQVFPLLDFLDDSIYSVPSKGLDFRL
;
A
#
# COMPACT_ATOMS: atom_id res chain seq x y z
N MET A 1 -92.38 76.10 -11.05
CA MET A 1 -91.10 75.44 -10.75
C MET A 1 -91.22 73.99 -11.22
N VAL A 2 -90.73 73.69 -12.42
CA VAL A 2 -90.81 72.34 -13.03
C VAL A 2 -89.45 71.71 -12.86
N ILE A 3 -89.35 70.70 -12.00
CA ILE A 3 -88.14 69.88 -11.87
C ILE A 3 -88.23 68.82 -12.96
N GLN A 4 -87.44 68.98 -14.02
CA GLN A 4 -87.21 67.92 -15.00
C GLN A 4 -86.43 66.80 -14.32
N GLN A 5 -87.03 65.60 -14.24
CA GLN A 5 -86.32 64.40 -13.83
C GLN A 5 -85.35 63.98 -14.93
N TYR A 6 -84.05 64.09 -14.64
CA TYR A 6 -82.97 63.55 -15.45
C TYR A 6 -82.95 62.02 -15.30
N GLN A 7 -83.41 61.29 -16.33
CA GLN A 7 -83.23 59.84 -16.40
C GLN A 7 -81.88 59.55 -17.07
N ASP A 8 -80.89 59.16 -16.28
CA ASP A 8 -79.59 58.72 -16.79
C ASP A 8 -79.74 57.35 -17.50
N PRO A 9 -79.49 57.26 -18.82
CA PRO A 9 -79.69 56.04 -19.60
C PRO A 9 -78.77 54.88 -19.16
N GLN A 10 -77.73 55.13 -18.36
CA GLN A 10 -76.90 54.06 -17.80
C GLN A 10 -77.63 53.27 -16.72
N VAL A 11 -78.48 53.90 -15.92
CA VAL A 11 -79.23 53.24 -14.83
C VAL A 11 -80.16 52.16 -15.36
N GLY A 12 -80.76 52.36 -16.54
CA GLY A 12 -81.61 51.37 -17.19
C GLY A 12 -80.88 50.10 -17.63
N LYS A 13 -79.58 50.17 -17.97
CA LYS A 13 -78.77 48.99 -18.34
C LYS A 13 -78.43 48.14 -17.12
N TRP A 14 -78.04 48.78 -16.02
CA TRP A 14 -77.75 48.12 -14.75
C TRP A 14 -79.00 47.50 -14.13
N LEU A 15 -80.15 48.16 -14.22
CA LEU A 15 -81.43 47.58 -13.81
C LEU A 15 -81.77 46.32 -14.61
N LYS A 16 -81.62 46.36 -15.94
CA LYS A 16 -81.88 45.20 -16.81
C LYS A 16 -80.99 44.01 -16.49
N LEU A 17 -79.70 44.24 -16.21
CA LEU A 17 -78.78 43.20 -15.75
C LEU A 17 -79.17 42.63 -14.39
N GLY A 18 -79.59 43.49 -13.45
CA GLY A 18 -80.07 43.07 -12.14
C GLY A 18 -81.34 42.20 -12.21
N TYR A 19 -82.30 42.59 -13.04
CA TYR A 19 -83.52 41.81 -13.27
C TYR A 19 -83.22 40.48 -13.98
N TRP A 20 -82.40 40.51 -15.03
CA TRP A 20 -81.99 39.29 -15.74
C TRP A 20 -81.26 38.32 -14.80
N TYR A 21 -80.34 38.82 -13.97
CA TYR A 21 -79.66 38.02 -12.96
C TYR A 21 -80.64 37.46 -11.93
N ALA A 22 -81.58 38.25 -11.42
CA ALA A 22 -82.57 37.78 -10.44
C ALA A 22 -83.46 36.67 -11.03
N GLU A 23 -83.88 36.82 -12.29
CA GLU A 23 -84.69 35.84 -13.02
C GLU A 23 -83.91 34.53 -13.27
N HIS A 24 -82.62 34.62 -13.64
CA HIS A 24 -81.80 33.48 -14.01
C HIS A 24 -80.92 32.94 -12.88
N LYS A 25 -80.94 33.55 -11.68
CA LYS A 25 -80.06 33.24 -10.53
C LYS A 25 -80.02 31.75 -10.21
N THR A 26 -81.19 31.10 -10.20
CA THR A 26 -81.32 29.67 -9.89
C THR A 26 -80.67 28.78 -10.95
N ILE A 27 -80.77 29.17 -12.22
CA ILE A 27 -80.15 28.45 -13.34
C ILE A 27 -78.63 28.61 -13.29
N ILE A 28 -78.14 29.83 -13.06
CA ILE A 28 -76.72 30.13 -12.94
C ILE A 28 -76.09 29.34 -11.79
N ILE A 29 -76.72 29.29 -10.63
CA ILE A 29 -76.24 28.49 -9.48
C ILE A 29 -76.16 27.01 -9.83
N LYS A 30 -77.18 26.45 -10.50
CA LYS A 30 -77.17 25.03 -10.91
C LYS A 30 -76.03 24.72 -11.89
N ILE A 31 -75.77 25.61 -12.85
CA ILE A 31 -74.66 25.46 -13.80
C ILE A 31 -73.31 25.52 -13.06
N ILE A 32 -73.14 26.47 -12.15
CA ILE A 32 -71.91 26.61 -11.36
C ILE A 32 -71.67 25.36 -10.49
N ILE A 33 -72.71 24.85 -9.83
CA ILE A 33 -72.60 23.62 -9.03
C ILE A 33 -72.23 22.42 -9.91
N GLY A 34 -72.88 22.27 -11.08
CA GLY A 34 -72.55 21.21 -12.03
C GLY A 34 -71.11 21.27 -12.54
N LEU A 35 -70.62 22.47 -12.84
CA LEU A 35 -69.23 22.72 -13.21
C LEU A 35 -68.27 22.31 -12.08
N LEU A 36 -68.54 22.73 -10.84
CA LEU A 36 -67.73 22.39 -9.66
C LEU A 36 -67.65 20.89 -9.42
N ILE A 37 -68.77 20.17 -9.57
CA ILE A 37 -68.80 18.70 -9.45
C ILE A 37 -67.92 18.07 -10.52
N THR A 38 -68.01 18.54 -11.77
CA THR A 38 -67.23 18.00 -12.89
C THR A 38 -65.73 18.21 -12.69
N ILE A 39 -65.33 19.40 -12.24
CA ILE A 39 -63.93 19.70 -11.90
C ILE A 39 -63.44 18.80 -10.76
N ASN A 40 -64.26 18.61 -9.73
CA ASN A 40 -63.90 17.77 -8.59
C ASN A 40 -63.68 16.31 -9.02
N ILE A 41 -64.55 15.75 -9.86
CA ILE A 41 -64.41 14.41 -10.43
C ILE A 41 -63.12 14.30 -11.24
N GLY A 42 -62.79 15.31 -12.05
CA GLY A 42 -61.53 15.34 -12.82
C GLY A 42 -60.29 15.33 -11.94
N PHE A 43 -60.28 16.13 -10.86
CA PHE A 43 -59.18 16.17 -9.90
C PHE A 43 -58.98 14.83 -9.19
N TRP A 44 -60.07 14.23 -8.68
CA TRP A 44 -59.98 12.93 -8.03
C TRP A 44 -59.55 11.82 -8.99
N GLY A 45 -60.11 11.79 -10.20
CA GLY A 45 -59.72 10.82 -11.23
C GLY A 45 -58.23 10.87 -11.55
N ASN A 46 -57.69 12.08 -11.76
CA ASN A 46 -56.25 12.27 -11.98
C ASN A 46 -55.41 11.84 -10.76
N THR A 47 -55.87 12.12 -9.55
CA THR A 47 -55.16 11.76 -8.32
C THR A 47 -55.09 10.24 -8.15
N PHE A 48 -56.22 9.53 -8.32
CA PHE A 48 -56.24 8.06 -8.26
C PHE A 48 -55.41 7.42 -9.37
N PHE A 49 -55.43 7.96 -10.59
CA PHE A 49 -54.61 7.48 -11.68
C PHE A 49 -53.11 7.60 -11.38
N ASN A 50 -52.68 8.74 -10.82
CA ASN A 50 -51.27 8.94 -10.44
C ASN A 50 -50.85 8.04 -9.27
N ILE A 51 -51.72 7.86 -8.26
CA ILE A 51 -51.45 6.93 -7.16
C ILE A 51 -51.29 5.51 -7.69
N TYR A 52 -52.18 5.05 -8.58
CA TYR A 52 -52.10 3.74 -9.22
C TYR A 52 -50.81 3.57 -10.03
N LYS A 53 -50.39 4.61 -10.76
CA LYS A 53 -49.13 4.60 -11.52
C LYS A 53 -47.91 4.49 -10.60
N ILE A 54 -47.90 5.20 -9.48
CA ILE A 54 -46.80 5.18 -8.51
C ILE A 54 -46.70 3.80 -7.84
N THR A 55 -47.82 3.21 -7.40
CA THR A 55 -47.81 1.89 -6.76
C THR A 55 -47.31 0.79 -7.69
N GLN A 56 -47.66 0.83 -8.97
CA GLN A 56 -47.09 -0.10 -9.97
C GLN A 56 -45.60 0.14 -10.21
N SER A 57 -45.13 1.40 -10.21
CA SER A 57 -43.71 1.70 -10.40
C SER A 57 -42.84 1.30 -9.20
N ASN A 58 -43.37 1.39 -7.98
CA ASN A 58 -42.64 1.08 -6.76
C ASN A 58 -42.27 -0.40 -6.68
N GLN A 59 -43.13 -1.31 -7.18
CA GLN A 59 -42.81 -2.74 -7.23
C GLN A 59 -41.62 -3.05 -8.14
N TYR A 60 -41.51 -2.35 -9.28
CA TYR A 60 -40.37 -2.49 -10.19
C TYR A 60 -39.09 -1.91 -9.59
N GLN A 61 -39.18 -0.77 -8.89
CA GLN A 61 -38.03 -0.16 -8.22
C GLN A 61 -37.52 -1.00 -7.04
N GLU A 62 -38.43 -1.62 -6.30
CA GLU A 62 -38.08 -2.50 -5.18
C GLU A 62 -37.37 -3.77 -5.67
N GLN A 63 -37.82 -4.37 -6.79
CA GLN A 63 -37.11 -5.48 -7.43
C GLN A 63 -35.74 -5.06 -7.95
N MET A 64 -35.62 -3.89 -8.59
CA MET A 64 -34.32 -3.37 -9.04
C MET A 64 -33.37 -3.09 -7.87
N PHE A 65 -33.89 -2.62 -6.73
CA PHE A 65 -33.11 -2.41 -5.52
C PHE A 65 -32.68 -3.74 -4.89
N LEU A 66 -33.57 -4.73 -4.86
CA LEU A 66 -33.25 -6.09 -4.44
C LEU A 66 -32.19 -6.72 -5.35
N ASP A 67 -32.28 -6.56 -6.67
CA ASP A 67 -31.27 -7.05 -7.61
C ASP A 67 -29.88 -6.42 -7.40
N LEU A 68 -29.83 -5.14 -7.03
CA LEU A 68 -28.58 -4.44 -6.69
C LEU A 68 -27.98 -4.87 -5.34
N VAL A 69 -28.82 -5.31 -4.40
CA VAL A 69 -28.40 -5.77 -3.05
C VAL A 69 -28.16 -7.30 -3.02
N GLU A 70 -28.82 -8.05 -3.90
CA GLU A 70 -28.74 -9.51 -4.03
C GLU A 70 -27.58 -9.94 -4.92
N ASN A 71 -27.20 -9.15 -5.94
CA ASN A 71 -25.89 -9.24 -6.59
C ASN A 71 -24.79 -8.68 -5.69
N ARG A 72 -24.62 -9.34 -4.55
CA ARG A 72 -23.47 -9.15 -3.67
C ARG A 72 -22.27 -9.57 -4.47
N ILE A 73 -21.47 -8.61 -4.91
CA ILE A 73 -20.04 -8.85 -5.11
C ILE A 73 -19.63 -9.63 -3.86
N PRO A 74 -19.18 -10.88 -3.96
CA PRO A 74 -18.92 -11.71 -2.80
C PRO A 74 -17.66 -11.14 -2.15
N VAL A 75 -17.82 -10.07 -1.36
CA VAL A 75 -16.72 -9.27 -0.81
C VAL A 75 -15.77 -10.16 -0.03
N GLU A 76 -16.29 -11.18 0.65
CA GLU A 76 -15.48 -12.17 1.35
C GLU A 76 -14.64 -13.00 0.37
N GLN A 77 -15.22 -13.52 -0.72
CA GLN A 77 -14.47 -14.27 -1.73
C GLN A 77 -13.43 -13.37 -2.41
N LEU A 78 -13.81 -12.14 -2.75
CA LEU A 78 -12.91 -11.14 -3.32
C LEU A 78 -11.77 -10.81 -2.35
N HIS A 79 -12.05 -10.66 -1.06
CA HIS A 79 -11.01 -10.45 -0.03
C HIS A 79 -10.07 -11.65 0.09
N GLN A 80 -10.60 -12.87 0.01
CA GLN A 80 -9.77 -14.08 0.03
C GLN A 80 -8.93 -14.23 -1.24
N GLU A 81 -9.39 -13.72 -2.39
CA GLU A 81 -8.65 -13.73 -3.66
C GLU A 81 -7.59 -12.63 -3.74
N ILE A 82 -7.84 -11.45 -3.16
CA ILE A 82 -6.90 -10.31 -3.23
C ILE A 82 -5.94 -10.22 -2.04
N LYS A 83 -6.11 -11.06 -1.00
CA LYS A 83 -5.20 -11.05 0.15
C LYS A 83 -3.78 -11.39 -0.31
N PRO A 84 -2.76 -10.78 0.30
CA PRO A 84 -1.38 -11.15 0.00
C PRO A 84 -1.11 -12.59 0.42
N GLU A 85 -0.32 -13.29 -0.39
CA GLU A 85 0.35 -14.53 -0.01
C GLU A 85 1.34 -14.24 1.12
N GLU A 86 1.49 -15.19 2.04
CA GLU A 86 2.40 -15.06 3.17
C GLU A 86 3.86 -14.96 2.70
N ILE A 87 4.70 -14.23 3.47
CA ILE A 87 6.13 -14.14 3.19
C ILE A 87 6.78 -15.51 3.42
N GLU A 88 7.56 -15.98 2.46
CA GLU A 88 8.38 -17.17 2.65
C GLU A 88 9.68 -16.79 3.36
N ILE A 89 9.92 -17.37 4.53
CA ILE A 89 11.17 -17.20 5.26
C ILE A 89 11.98 -18.50 5.16
N SER A 90 13.22 -18.38 4.68
CA SER A 90 14.14 -19.50 4.58
C SER A 90 14.52 -20.05 5.95
N GLN A 91 15.06 -21.27 5.99
CA GLN A 91 15.67 -21.80 7.21
C GLN A 91 16.76 -20.86 7.72
N ILE A 92 16.79 -20.68 9.04
CA ILE A 92 17.79 -19.83 9.70
C ILE A 92 19.15 -20.50 9.59
N THR A 93 20.13 -19.78 9.06
CA THR A 93 21.53 -20.18 9.01
C THR A 93 22.30 -19.47 10.11
N ILE A 94 23.04 -20.22 10.92
CA ILE A 94 23.87 -19.68 11.99
C ILE A 94 25.31 -19.63 11.52
N VAL A 95 25.94 -18.46 11.65
CA VAL A 95 27.35 -18.24 11.30
C VAL A 95 28.14 -17.77 12.52
N PRO A 96 29.44 -18.10 12.63
CA PRO A 96 30.26 -17.65 13.75
C PRO A 96 30.45 -16.13 13.73
N ASN A 97 30.27 -15.46 14.87
CA ASN A 97 30.63 -14.04 15.03
C ASN A 97 32.05 -13.91 15.62
N ALA A 98 32.32 -14.69 16.69
CA ALA A 98 33.57 -14.69 17.44
C ALA A 98 34.43 -15.95 17.16
N ALA A 99 35.71 -15.86 17.54
CA ALA A 99 36.69 -16.95 17.45
C ALA A 99 36.24 -18.16 18.26
N ALA A 100 35.43 -19.03 17.64
CA ALA A 100 35.27 -20.39 18.11
C ALA A 100 36.67 -21.00 18.13
N LYS A 101 37.23 -21.21 19.32
CA LYS A 101 38.53 -21.88 19.54
C LYS A 101 38.57 -23.31 18.99
N THR A 102 37.45 -23.81 18.48
CA THR A 102 37.28 -25.12 17.89
C THR A 102 36.61 -24.97 16.52
N SER A 103 37.25 -25.55 15.51
CA SER A 103 36.84 -25.59 14.09
C SER A 103 35.57 -26.41 13.82
N ILE A 104 34.70 -26.54 14.82
CA ILE A 104 33.44 -27.28 14.75
C ILE A 104 32.35 -26.35 15.28
N ILE A 105 31.47 -25.89 14.37
CA ILE A 105 30.31 -25.01 14.60
C ILE A 105 29.22 -25.74 15.42
N LYS A 106 29.57 -26.31 16.57
CA LYS A 106 28.59 -26.98 17.46
C LYS A 106 28.28 -26.18 18.71
N SER A 107 29.09 -25.17 19.04
CA SER A 107 28.86 -24.26 20.17
C SER A 107 29.86 -23.09 20.11
N ALA A 108 29.63 -22.11 19.26
CA ALA A 108 30.31 -20.81 19.41
C ALA A 108 29.51 -19.99 20.43
N ASP A 109 30.19 -19.34 21.37
CA ASP A 109 29.53 -18.56 22.44
C ASP A 109 28.81 -17.32 21.90
N ILE A 110 29.19 -16.84 20.72
CA ILE A 110 28.53 -15.73 20.03
C ILE A 110 28.41 -16.08 18.54
N VAL A 111 27.18 -16.03 18.03
CA VAL A 111 26.86 -16.32 16.63
C VAL A 111 25.97 -15.22 16.04
N ASP A 112 25.97 -15.16 14.72
CA ASP A 112 25.00 -14.38 13.97
C ASP A 112 24.03 -15.33 13.26
N ALA A 113 22.80 -14.88 13.08
CA ALA A 113 21.75 -15.58 12.37
C ALA A 113 21.41 -14.86 11.07
N ILE A 114 21.13 -15.63 10.03
CA ILE A 114 20.73 -15.16 8.71
C ILE A 114 19.49 -15.94 8.28
N ALA A 115 18.46 -15.26 7.82
CA ALA A 115 17.36 -15.84 7.07
C ALA A 115 17.09 -14.97 5.84
N TYR A 116 16.47 -15.53 4.81
CA TYR A 116 16.00 -14.79 3.65
C TYR A 116 14.49 -14.72 3.71
N ALA A 117 13.94 -13.54 3.47
CA ALA A 117 12.51 -13.33 3.33
C ALA A 117 12.20 -13.00 1.87
N GLU A 118 11.19 -13.65 1.32
CA GLU A 118 10.76 -13.50 -0.07
C GLU A 118 9.30 -13.08 -0.16
N ASN A 119 9.04 -12.02 -0.92
CA ASN A 119 7.70 -11.54 -1.21
C ASN A 119 7.25 -12.04 -2.58
N LEU A 120 6.43 -13.08 -2.58
CA LEU A 120 5.89 -13.68 -3.81
C LEU A 120 4.77 -12.86 -4.44
N ASN A 121 4.31 -11.77 -3.83
CA ASN A 121 3.21 -10.98 -4.34
C ASN A 121 3.64 -9.98 -5.42
N ASP A 122 2.78 -9.74 -6.42
CA ASP A 122 3.00 -8.76 -7.49
C ASP A 122 2.61 -7.32 -7.12
N ASP A 123 1.56 -7.16 -6.30
CA ASP A 123 0.93 -5.86 -6.02
C ASP A 123 1.02 -5.47 -4.54
N TRP A 124 1.89 -6.11 -3.77
CA TRP A 124 2.00 -5.88 -2.33
C TRP A 124 3.44 -5.61 -1.92
N ILE A 125 3.60 -4.59 -1.08
CA ILE A 125 4.84 -4.25 -0.40
C ILE A 125 4.70 -4.75 1.04
N ALA A 126 5.69 -5.49 1.53
CA ALA A 126 5.75 -5.96 2.90
C ALA A 126 6.74 -5.13 3.71
N GLU A 127 6.34 -4.73 4.90
CA GLU A 127 7.24 -4.24 5.95
C GLU A 127 7.30 -5.31 7.04
N ILE A 128 8.48 -5.86 7.26
CA ILE A 128 8.72 -6.96 8.21
C ILE A 128 9.46 -6.39 9.41
N GLU A 129 8.80 -6.38 10.56
CA GLU A 129 9.46 -6.19 11.86
C GLU A 129 9.83 -7.57 12.40
N TYR A 130 11.10 -7.79 12.76
CA TYR A 130 11.58 -9.11 13.15
C TYR A 130 12.62 -9.06 14.28
N THR A 131 12.69 -10.16 15.04
CA THR A 131 13.67 -10.40 16.10
C THR A 131 14.11 -11.86 16.07
N PHE A 132 15.42 -12.11 16.08
CA PHE A 132 15.96 -13.46 16.22
C PHE A 132 16.07 -13.84 17.69
N SER A 133 15.85 -15.11 18.00
CA SER A 133 16.02 -15.64 19.34
C SER A 133 16.67 -17.02 19.34
N ALA A 134 17.49 -17.31 20.35
CA ALA A 134 18.08 -18.62 20.58
C ALA A 134 18.53 -18.74 22.05
N ASN A 135 18.25 -19.87 22.71
CA ASN A 135 18.70 -20.15 24.09
C ASN A 135 18.51 -18.98 25.09
N ASN A 136 17.32 -18.38 25.10
CA ASN A 136 16.96 -17.20 25.92
C ASN A 136 17.73 -15.90 25.57
N SER A 137 18.56 -15.90 24.54
CA SER A 137 19.10 -14.69 23.91
C SER A 137 18.14 -14.21 22.83
N LYS A 138 17.97 -12.89 22.72
CA LYS A 138 17.21 -12.22 21.67
C LYS A 138 18.05 -11.10 21.08
N THR A 139 17.92 -10.87 19.78
CA THR A 139 18.53 -9.72 19.12
C THR A 139 17.70 -8.46 19.32
N ILE A 140 18.23 -7.33 18.87
CA ILE A 140 17.42 -6.12 18.70
C ILE A 140 16.37 -6.34 17.60
N SER A 141 15.19 -5.71 17.78
CA SER A 141 14.16 -5.67 16.73
C SER A 141 14.65 -4.84 15.56
N ARG A 142 14.35 -5.29 14.35
CA ARG A 142 14.73 -4.64 13.09
C ARG A 142 13.57 -4.64 12.11
N THR A 143 13.62 -3.71 11.18
CA THR A 143 12.64 -3.60 10.10
C THR A 143 13.31 -3.83 8.76
N ALA A 144 12.65 -4.56 7.87
CA ALA A 144 13.02 -4.71 6.46
C ALA A 144 11.81 -4.42 5.57
N GLN A 145 12.03 -3.69 4.49
CA GLN A 145 11.03 -3.49 3.44
C GLN A 145 11.31 -4.46 2.30
N LEU A 146 10.25 -5.15 1.84
CA LEU A 146 10.26 -6.04 0.70
C LEU A 146 9.28 -5.54 -0.36
N LEU A 147 9.83 -5.17 -1.50
CA LEU A 147 9.10 -4.83 -2.71
C LEU A 147 8.44 -6.10 -3.30
N PRO A 148 7.53 -5.95 -4.28
CA PRO A 148 6.98 -7.08 -5.01
C PRO A 148 8.07 -7.95 -5.65
N LYS A 149 7.89 -9.28 -5.62
CA LYS A 149 8.80 -10.29 -6.19
C LYS A 149 10.25 -10.13 -5.75
N GLU A 150 10.45 -9.66 -4.52
CA GLU A 150 11.76 -9.36 -3.98
C GLU A 150 12.15 -10.31 -2.87
N GLN A 151 13.44 -10.62 -2.82
CA GLN A 151 14.06 -11.30 -1.69
C GLN A 151 15.02 -10.35 -0.96
N THR A 152 15.02 -10.40 0.37
CA THR A 152 15.97 -9.67 1.20
C THR A 152 16.53 -10.55 2.32
N ALA A 153 17.69 -10.19 2.86
CA ALA A 153 18.26 -10.85 4.01
C ALA A 153 17.75 -10.24 5.32
N LEU A 154 17.36 -11.09 6.26
CA LEU A 154 17.06 -10.77 7.65
C LEU A 154 18.23 -11.26 8.51
N ILE A 155 18.79 -10.37 9.33
CA ILE A 155 19.96 -10.70 10.15
C ILE A 155 19.72 -10.49 11.64
N GLY A 156 20.23 -11.42 12.44
CA GLY A 156 20.29 -11.33 13.89
C GLY A 156 21.74 -11.37 14.36
N LEU A 157 22.29 -10.22 14.77
CA LEU A 157 23.70 -10.13 15.17
C LEU A 157 23.89 -10.38 16.67
N GLY A 158 24.96 -11.09 17.03
CA GLY A 158 25.45 -11.20 18.42
C GLY A 158 24.61 -12.06 19.36
N LEU A 159 23.95 -13.10 18.86
CA LEU A 159 23.24 -14.07 19.70
C LEU A 159 24.24 -14.82 20.59
N SER A 160 23.95 -14.87 21.89
CA SER A 160 24.86 -15.42 22.90
C SER A 160 24.46 -16.82 23.36
N GLY A 161 25.47 -17.68 23.59
CA GLY A 161 25.34 -19.03 24.14
C GLY A 161 25.71 -20.12 23.14
N PRO A 162 25.84 -21.38 23.59
CA PRO A 162 26.10 -22.51 22.71
C PRO A 162 24.87 -22.80 21.85
N ILE A 163 24.75 -22.11 20.73
CA ILE A 163 23.57 -22.17 19.88
C ILE A 163 23.81 -23.17 18.74
N ILE A 164 22.88 -24.11 18.60
CA ILE A 164 22.76 -24.95 17.40
C ILE A 164 21.63 -24.43 16.52
N GLN A 165 21.71 -24.68 15.21
CA GLN A 165 20.78 -24.17 14.22
C GLN A 165 19.30 -24.46 14.54
N SER A 166 19.00 -25.64 15.09
CA SER A 166 17.63 -26.03 15.45
C SER A 166 17.04 -25.30 16.66
N GLN A 167 17.84 -24.50 17.36
CA GLN A 167 17.40 -23.69 18.51
C GLN A 167 17.18 -22.22 18.14
N ALA A 168 17.59 -21.81 16.94
CA ALA A 168 17.31 -20.46 16.46
C ALA A 168 15.88 -20.39 15.95
N ASP A 169 15.22 -19.30 16.32
CA ASP A 169 13.87 -18.96 15.89
C ASP A 169 13.80 -17.49 15.50
N ILE A 170 12.83 -17.14 14.67
CA ILE A 170 12.56 -15.78 14.21
C ILE A 170 11.11 -15.42 14.53
N ASP A 171 10.94 -14.44 15.40
CA ASP A 171 9.64 -13.82 15.64
C ASP A 171 9.51 -12.64 14.69
N PHE A 172 8.43 -12.60 13.91
CA PHE A 172 8.23 -11.54 12.91
C PHE A 172 6.76 -11.15 12.76
N LYS A 173 6.56 -9.90 12.35
CA LYS A 173 5.27 -9.32 12.04
C LYS A 173 5.35 -8.63 10.67
N VAL A 174 4.40 -8.94 9.80
CA VAL A 174 4.32 -8.36 8.46
C VAL A 174 3.18 -7.34 8.40
N SER A 175 3.51 -6.13 7.94
CA SER A 175 2.53 -5.10 7.59
C SER A 175 2.49 -4.96 6.07
N TRP A 176 1.30 -5.15 5.49
CA TRP A 176 1.10 -5.16 4.05
C TRP A 176 0.55 -3.84 3.54
N THR A 177 1.17 -3.31 2.49
CA THR A 177 0.70 -2.14 1.76
C THR A 177 0.48 -2.49 0.29
N ARG A 178 -0.72 -2.24 -0.22
CA ARG A 178 -1.01 -2.49 -1.63
C ARG A 178 -0.35 -1.44 -2.52
N ALA A 179 0.46 -1.89 -3.47
CA ALA A 179 0.99 -1.08 -4.55
C ALA A 179 -0.15 -0.66 -5.48
N LYS A 180 -0.37 0.65 -5.65
CA LYS A 180 -1.37 1.14 -6.61
C LYS A 180 -0.71 1.28 -7.98
N GLN A 181 -1.53 1.28 -9.04
CA GLN A 181 -1.04 1.47 -10.42
C GLN A 181 -0.16 2.72 -10.59
N LYS A 182 -0.45 3.80 -9.86
CA LYS A 182 0.35 5.03 -9.87
C LYS A 182 1.74 4.87 -9.25
N ASP A 183 1.92 3.88 -8.37
CA ASP A 183 3.17 3.61 -7.64
C ASP A 183 4.09 2.67 -8.44
N LYS A 184 3.63 2.11 -9.56
CA LYS A 184 4.39 1.14 -10.37
C LYS A 184 5.77 1.67 -10.78
N LYS A 185 5.85 2.93 -11.25
CA LYS A 185 7.13 3.55 -11.63
C LYS A 185 8.08 3.74 -10.44
N LEU A 186 7.51 4.01 -9.26
CA LEU A 186 8.28 4.16 -8.02
C LEU A 186 8.91 2.81 -7.63
N ILE A 187 8.11 1.74 -7.71
CA ILE A 187 8.55 0.36 -7.43
C ILE A 187 9.59 -0.11 -8.45
N GLU A 188 9.38 0.15 -9.74
CA GLU A 188 10.35 -0.18 -10.80
C GLU A 188 11.70 0.54 -10.56
N ARG A 189 11.67 1.84 -10.20
CA ARG A 189 12.89 2.58 -9.85
C ARG A 189 13.56 1.98 -8.61
N ALA A 190 12.77 1.64 -7.59
CA ALA A 190 13.25 1.04 -6.34
C ALA A 190 13.95 -0.31 -6.59
N GLN A 191 13.29 -1.21 -7.33
CA GLN A 191 13.85 -2.52 -7.72
C GLN A 191 15.11 -2.36 -8.57
N TYR A 192 15.11 -1.41 -9.53
CA TYR A 192 16.29 -1.10 -10.33
C TYR A 192 17.45 -0.61 -9.46
N ALA A 193 17.21 0.36 -8.58
CA ALA A 193 18.23 0.92 -7.70
C ALA A 193 18.86 -0.17 -6.81
N LYS A 194 18.04 -1.03 -6.21
CA LYS A 194 18.55 -2.11 -5.36
C LYS A 194 19.32 -3.17 -6.15
N SER A 195 18.80 -3.61 -7.30
CA SER A 195 19.46 -4.61 -8.15
C SER A 195 20.72 -4.09 -8.85
N SER A 196 20.89 -2.77 -8.93
CA SER A 196 22.09 -2.12 -9.46
C SER A 196 23.28 -2.16 -8.51
N LEU A 197 23.06 -2.46 -7.23
CA LEU A 197 24.15 -2.64 -6.26
C LEU A 197 24.77 -4.02 -6.41
N LYS A 198 26.08 -4.05 -6.67
CA LYS A 198 26.86 -5.28 -6.74
C LYS A 198 27.97 -5.24 -5.71
N ALA A 199 28.19 -6.35 -5.03
CA ALA A 199 29.29 -6.51 -4.10
C ALA A 199 30.30 -7.52 -4.65
N THR A 200 31.58 -7.19 -4.54
CA THR A 200 32.68 -8.08 -4.89
C THR A 200 33.68 -8.16 -3.74
N VAL A 201 34.22 -9.35 -3.50
CA VAL A 201 35.26 -9.53 -2.50
C VAL A 201 36.61 -9.15 -3.13
N ALA A 202 37.13 -7.98 -2.78
CA ALA A 202 38.40 -7.48 -3.28
C ALA A 202 39.60 -8.23 -2.69
N SER A 203 39.53 -8.60 -1.40
CA SER A 203 40.58 -9.40 -0.77
C SER A 203 40.10 -10.10 0.50
N ILE A 204 40.66 -11.29 0.77
CA ILE A 204 40.53 -12.03 2.03
C ILE A 204 41.94 -12.29 2.56
N GLN A 205 42.26 -11.75 3.73
CA GLN A 205 43.57 -11.89 4.36
C GLN A 205 43.40 -12.63 5.70
N PRO A 206 43.62 -13.96 5.72
CA PRO A 206 43.60 -14.71 6.96
C PRO A 206 44.82 -14.33 7.81
N LEU A 207 44.55 -13.98 9.07
CA LEU A 207 45.53 -13.67 10.10
C LEU A 207 45.32 -14.63 11.27
N ASN A 208 46.27 -14.69 12.21
CA ASN A 208 46.19 -15.63 13.33
C ASN A 208 44.96 -15.33 14.22
N GLY A 209 43.87 -16.08 14.01
CA GLY A 209 42.64 -16.00 14.79
C GLY A 209 41.59 -14.99 14.29
N TYR A 210 41.82 -14.33 13.15
CA TYR A 210 40.84 -13.43 12.51
C TYR A 210 41.09 -13.33 11.01
N THR A 211 40.10 -12.89 10.25
CA THR A 211 40.21 -12.67 8.81
C THR A 211 39.79 -11.26 8.47
N ASP A 212 40.68 -10.51 7.81
CA ASP A 212 40.35 -9.21 7.25
C ASP A 212 39.79 -9.39 5.84
N VAL A 213 38.63 -8.81 5.58
CA VAL A 213 37.95 -8.89 4.29
C VAL A 213 37.70 -7.49 3.78
N ARG A 214 38.08 -7.25 2.52
CA ARG A 214 37.71 -6.03 1.80
C ARG A 214 36.63 -6.37 0.79
N VAL A 215 35.52 -5.65 0.85
CA VAL A 215 34.41 -5.74 -0.10
C VAL A 215 34.28 -4.41 -0.82
N ALA A 216 34.20 -4.44 -2.14
CA ALA A 216 33.83 -3.29 -2.95
C ALA A 216 32.34 -3.39 -3.29
N ILE A 217 31.58 -2.36 -2.95
CA ILE A 217 30.18 -2.20 -3.35
C ILE A 217 30.13 -1.20 -4.49
N GLU A 218 29.73 -1.65 -5.67
CA GLU A 218 29.56 -0.85 -6.86
C GLU A 218 28.07 -0.51 -7.03
N ASN A 219 27.75 0.76 -7.24
CA ASN A 219 26.42 1.20 -7.65
C ASN A 219 26.39 1.44 -9.16
N GLN A 220 25.83 0.49 -9.90
CA GLN A 220 25.69 0.55 -11.36
C GLN A 220 24.41 1.28 -11.80
N GLY A 221 23.70 1.91 -10.85
CA GLY A 221 22.50 2.68 -11.10
C GLY A 221 22.82 4.11 -11.56
N ALA A 222 21.77 4.83 -11.97
CA ALA A 222 21.88 6.21 -12.44
C ALA A 222 21.82 7.27 -11.32
N TYR A 223 21.70 6.85 -10.06
CA TYR A 223 21.45 7.73 -8.92
C TYR A 223 22.45 7.47 -7.80
N ASP A 224 22.91 8.54 -7.16
CA ASP A 224 23.58 8.46 -5.87
C ASP A 224 22.55 8.09 -4.80
N LEU A 225 22.86 7.09 -3.97
CA LEU A 225 22.03 6.66 -2.86
C LEU A 225 22.47 7.30 -1.55
N ALA A 226 21.51 7.75 -0.75
CA ALA A 226 21.75 8.33 0.57
C ALA A 226 22.39 7.33 1.55
N SER A 227 22.88 7.85 2.68
CA SER A 227 23.46 7.04 3.77
C SER A 227 22.48 6.01 4.30
N SER A 228 22.94 4.77 4.46
CA SER A 228 22.13 3.69 5.01
C SER A 228 22.96 2.61 5.66
N ASP A 229 22.30 1.78 6.45
CA ASP A 229 22.85 0.48 6.81
C ASP A 229 22.83 -0.44 5.58
N VAL A 230 23.89 -1.22 5.40
CA VAL A 230 23.98 -2.28 4.41
C VAL A 230 24.35 -3.58 5.11
N ILE A 231 23.61 -4.64 4.79
CA ILE A 231 23.94 -5.99 5.20
C ILE A 231 24.87 -6.57 4.16
N ILE A 232 26.00 -7.13 4.60
CA ILE A 232 26.96 -7.81 3.74
C ILE A 232 27.05 -9.27 4.20
N ILE A 233 26.69 -10.20 3.32
CA ILE A 233 26.78 -11.63 3.56
C ILE A 233 27.90 -12.20 2.70
N LEU A 234 28.85 -12.88 3.33
CA LEU A 234 29.88 -13.63 2.66
C LEU A 234 29.43 -15.08 2.50
N LYS A 235 29.38 -15.53 1.25
CA LYS A 235 28.95 -16.89 0.90
C LYS A 235 30.01 -17.59 0.07
N ARG A 236 29.94 -18.92 0.05
CA ARG A 236 30.65 -19.73 -0.93
C ARG A 236 29.67 -20.76 -1.44
N MET A 237 29.43 -20.76 -2.75
CA MET A 237 28.28 -21.47 -3.34
C MET A 237 26.99 -20.97 -2.67
N ASP A 238 26.17 -21.87 -2.13
CA ASP A 238 24.89 -21.53 -1.49
C ASP A 238 24.96 -21.45 0.05
N SER A 239 26.15 -21.56 0.64
CA SER A 239 26.32 -21.52 2.10
C SER A 239 26.87 -20.16 2.55
N ALA A 240 26.17 -19.51 3.49
CA ALA A 240 26.65 -18.33 4.17
C ALA A 240 27.71 -18.70 5.22
N TYR A 241 28.81 -17.95 5.26
CA TYR A 241 29.92 -18.16 6.20
C TYR A 241 30.07 -17.03 7.20
N ALA A 242 29.68 -15.82 6.82
CA ALA A 242 29.73 -14.67 7.70
C ALA A 242 28.72 -13.61 7.27
N VAL A 243 28.32 -12.77 8.21
CA VAL A 243 27.46 -11.62 7.96
C VAL A 243 27.96 -10.42 8.74
N SER A 244 27.74 -9.24 8.20
CA SER A 244 28.05 -7.98 8.86
C SER A 244 27.06 -6.92 8.45
N MET A 245 26.95 -5.89 9.27
CA MET A 245 26.19 -4.70 8.97
C MET A 245 27.13 -3.50 9.01
N TYR A 246 27.08 -2.66 7.99
CA TYR A 246 27.92 -1.49 7.86
C TYR A 246 27.07 -0.26 7.58
N GLN A 247 27.33 0.85 8.26
CA GLN A 247 26.67 2.12 8.01
C GLN A 247 27.45 2.90 6.96
N THR A 248 26.84 3.14 5.81
CA THR A 248 27.43 3.89 4.70
C THR A 248 27.16 5.38 4.85
N SER A 249 28.05 6.23 4.32
CA SER A 249 27.79 7.67 4.15
C SER A 249 26.96 7.98 2.89
N GLY A 250 26.55 6.96 2.15
CA GLY A 250 25.95 7.02 0.82
C GLY A 250 26.76 6.20 -0.18
N ILE A 251 26.12 5.83 -1.30
CA ILE A 251 26.72 5.02 -2.36
C ILE A 251 26.56 5.78 -3.68
N SER A 252 27.64 6.43 -4.12
CA SER A 252 27.63 7.19 -5.38
C SER A 252 27.51 6.27 -6.58
N ALA A 253 26.74 6.70 -7.59
CA ALA A 253 26.66 6.05 -8.89
C ALA A 253 28.04 5.95 -9.53
N GLU A 254 28.30 4.84 -10.21
CA GLU A 254 29.53 4.56 -10.97
C GLU A 254 30.83 4.64 -10.14
N ASN A 255 30.73 4.59 -8.81
CA ASN A 255 31.89 4.56 -7.92
C ASN A 255 31.80 3.36 -6.99
N ASP A 256 32.97 2.82 -6.65
CA ASP A 256 33.11 1.74 -5.70
C ASP A 256 33.22 2.30 -4.28
N LEU A 257 32.37 1.82 -3.39
CA LEU A 257 32.52 1.98 -1.95
C LEU A 257 33.32 0.80 -1.41
N GLU A 258 34.57 1.04 -1.00
CA GLU A 258 35.39 0.03 -0.34
C GLU A 258 35.07 -0.04 1.16
N ILE A 259 34.70 -1.23 1.63
CA ILE A 259 34.42 -1.53 3.03
C ILE A 259 35.44 -2.57 3.52
N ASN A 260 36.11 -2.25 4.63
CA ASN A 260 36.99 -3.19 5.32
C ASN A 260 36.27 -3.74 6.55
N MET A 261 36.15 -5.06 6.61
CA MET A 261 35.53 -5.79 7.71
C MET A 261 36.54 -6.75 8.32
N ARG A 262 36.38 -7.01 9.62
CA ARG A 262 37.19 -7.98 10.35
C ARG A 262 36.28 -9.02 10.97
N TYR A 263 36.52 -10.27 10.63
CA TYR A 263 35.83 -11.42 11.20
C TYR A 263 36.76 -12.11 12.19
N HIS A 264 36.27 -12.42 13.39
CA HIS A 264 37.09 -13.06 14.42
C HIS A 264 37.22 -14.57 14.24
N HIS A 265 37.11 -15.08 13.02
CA HIS A 265 37.27 -16.50 12.71
C HIS A 265 37.90 -16.66 11.31
N SER A 266 38.38 -17.86 11.03
CA SER A 266 38.98 -18.16 9.72
C SER A 266 37.90 -18.33 8.66
N LEU A 267 37.98 -17.53 7.59
CA LEU A 267 37.12 -17.67 6.42
C LEU A 267 37.86 -18.44 5.32
N PRO A 268 37.22 -19.40 4.62
CA PRO A 268 37.80 -19.97 3.41
C PRO A 268 38.04 -18.91 2.32
N SER A 269 38.99 -19.19 1.42
CA SER A 269 39.20 -18.39 0.22
C SER A 269 38.08 -18.61 -0.81
N GLY A 270 37.96 -17.67 -1.77
CA GLY A 270 37.00 -17.77 -2.87
C GLY A 270 35.54 -17.53 -2.44
N MET A 271 35.31 -16.62 -1.50
CA MET A 271 33.96 -16.19 -1.14
C MET A 271 33.43 -15.16 -2.14
N GLU A 272 32.12 -15.12 -2.24
CA GLU A 272 31.33 -14.09 -2.89
C GLU A 272 30.67 -13.21 -1.83
N ALA A 273 30.49 -11.93 -2.13
CA ALA A 273 29.76 -11.01 -1.28
C ALA A 273 28.37 -10.76 -1.87
N GLN A 274 27.35 -10.77 -1.02
CA GLN A 274 26.03 -10.25 -1.34
C GLN A 274 25.76 -9.03 -0.46
N VAL A 275 25.14 -8.02 -1.04
CA VAL A 275 24.78 -6.77 -0.35
C VAL A 275 23.26 -6.62 -0.34
N PHE A 276 22.71 -6.30 0.83
CA PHE A 276 21.31 -5.97 1.01
C PHE A 276 21.22 -4.61 1.72
N PRO A 277 20.96 -3.52 1.00
CA PRO A 277 20.77 -2.20 1.61
C PRO A 277 19.48 -2.17 2.43
N LEU A 278 19.54 -1.54 3.59
CA LEU A 278 18.39 -1.25 4.46
C LEU A 278 17.96 0.19 4.22
N LEU A 279 17.34 0.42 3.07
CA LEU A 279 16.79 1.71 2.63
C LEU A 279 15.31 1.56 2.31
N ASP A 280 14.54 2.60 2.58
CA ASP A 280 13.21 2.75 1.99
C ASP A 280 13.39 3.27 0.56
N PHE A 281 13.39 2.35 -0.41
CA PHE A 281 13.57 2.71 -1.82
C PHE A 281 12.35 3.43 -2.42
N LEU A 282 11.25 3.52 -1.67
CA LEU A 282 10.06 4.27 -2.08
C LEU A 282 10.15 5.75 -1.66
N ASP A 283 11.05 6.11 -0.75
CA ASP A 283 11.29 7.51 -0.39
C ASP A 283 12.13 8.20 -1.48
N ASP A 284 11.60 9.27 -2.08
CA ASP A 284 12.34 10.06 -3.07
C ASP A 284 13.62 10.70 -2.49
N SER A 285 13.68 10.93 -1.17
CA SER A 285 14.80 11.61 -0.52
C SER A 285 16.10 10.80 -0.55
N ILE A 286 16.03 9.49 -0.78
CA ILE A 286 17.21 8.63 -0.83
C ILE A 286 17.97 8.74 -2.16
N TYR A 287 17.38 9.36 -3.18
CA TYR A 287 17.94 9.49 -4.51
C TYR A 287 18.49 10.88 -4.74
N SER A 288 19.72 10.97 -5.24
CA SER A 288 20.29 12.23 -5.72
C SER A 288 20.93 12.05 -7.08
N VAL A 289 20.89 13.13 -7.89
CA VAL A 289 21.54 13.14 -9.20
C VAL A 289 23.06 13.17 -8.97
N PRO A 290 23.85 12.31 -9.64
CA PRO A 290 25.29 12.30 -9.47
C PRO A 290 25.90 13.68 -9.72
N SER A 291 26.69 14.16 -8.77
CA SER A 291 27.30 15.49 -8.84
C SER A 291 28.47 15.57 -9.85
N LYS A 292 28.98 14.43 -10.33
CA LYS A 292 30.07 14.36 -11.30
C LYS A 292 29.53 14.43 -12.72
N GLY A 293 29.86 15.51 -13.45
CA GLY A 293 29.67 15.59 -14.90
C GLY A 293 28.68 16.65 -15.42
N LEU A 294 28.02 17.43 -14.55
CA LEU A 294 27.25 18.61 -14.98
C LEU A 294 28.19 19.80 -15.22
N ASP A 295 29.18 19.61 -16.09
CA ASP A 295 29.93 20.70 -16.71
C ASP A 295 29.00 21.28 -17.81
N PHE A 296 27.96 22.00 -17.39
CA PHE A 296 27.16 22.81 -18.31
C PHE A 296 28.07 23.91 -18.84
N ARG A 297 28.76 23.62 -19.94
CA ARG A 297 29.33 24.65 -20.81
C ARG A 297 28.17 25.42 -21.43
N LEU A 298 27.76 26.50 -20.76
CA LEU A 298 26.97 27.58 -21.34
C LEU A 298 27.83 28.33 -22.38
#